data_AF-A0A4Q7V014-F1
#
_entry.id   AF-A0A4Q7V014-F1
#
_cell.length_a   1.000
_cell.length_b   1.000
_cell.length_c   1.000
_cell.angle_alpha   90.00
_cell.angle_beta   90.00
_cell.angle_gamma   90.00
#
_symmetry.space_group_name_H-M   'P 1'
#
loop_
_entity.id
_entity.type
_entity.pdbx_description
1 polymer ?
#
loop_
_entity_poly.entity_id
_entity_poly.type
_entity_poly.pdbx_seq_one_letter_code
_entity_poly.pdbx_strand_id
1 'polypeptide(L)' 'MRDETVADAVRARRRCEAGLLRAGGRELLCDALVEATWYADLFHPWDGCGAEPCARAAARLSILERRLERAARPAVPAE' A
#
# COMPACT_ATOMS: atom_id res chain seq x y z
N MET A 1 -8.82 -19.34 -12.82
CA MET A 1 -8.96 -18.95 -11.40
C MET A 1 -7.74 -18.21 -10.81
N ARG A 2 -6.68 -17.88 -11.58
CA ARG A 2 -5.51 -17.12 -11.08
C ARG A 2 -5.46 -15.65 -11.55
N ASP A 3 -6.09 -15.31 -12.68
CA ASP A 3 -6.07 -13.93 -13.21
C ASP A 3 -6.95 -12.95 -12.45
N GLU A 4 -8.09 -13.42 -11.94
CA GLU A 4 -9.08 -12.57 -11.28
C GLU A 4 -8.55 -11.98 -9.97
N THR A 5 -7.79 -12.78 -9.21
CA THR A 5 -7.20 -12.37 -7.92
C THR A 5 -6.04 -11.39 -8.08
N VAL A 6 -5.24 -11.51 -9.14
CA VAL A 6 -4.17 -10.55 -9.45
C VAL A 6 -4.76 -9.22 -9.92
N ALA A 7 -5.78 -9.26 -10.78
CA ALA A 7 -6.48 -8.07 -11.23
C ALA A 7 -7.15 -7.32 -10.06
N ASP A 8 -7.71 -8.05 -9.10
CA ASP A 8 -8.29 -7.47 -7.88
C ASP A 8 -7.26 -6.82 -6.98
N ALA A 9 -6.09 -7.45 -6.77
CA ALA A 9 -5.00 -6.87 -6.00
C ALA A 9 -4.48 -5.56 -6.64
N VAL A 10 -4.35 -5.53 -7.97
CA VAL A 10 -3.95 -4.32 -8.70
C VAL A 10 -5.01 -3.22 -8.56
N ARG A 11 -6.29 -3.58 -8.67
CA ARG A 11 -7.41 -2.63 -8.46
C ARG A 11 -7.42 -2.09 -7.04
N ALA A 12 -7.26 -2.93 -6.03
CA ALA A 12 -7.22 -2.54 -4.62
C ALA A 12 -6.06 -1.57 -4.34
N ARG A 13 -4.86 -1.86 -4.86
CA ARG A 13 -3.70 -0.97 -4.73
C ARG A 13 -3.98 0.41 -5.31
N ARG A 14 -4.50 0.47 -6.54
CA ARG A 14 -4.84 1.74 -7.22
C ARG A 14 -5.89 2.54 -6.45
N ARG A 15 -6.88 1.88 -5.83
CA ARG A 15 -7.88 2.57 -4.99
C ARG A 15 -7.22 3.19 -3.76
N CYS A 16 -6.30 2.48 -3.10
CA CYS A 16 -5.58 2.99 -1.94
C CYS A 16 -4.69 4.17 -2.31
N GLU A 17 -3.91 4.06 -3.39
CA GLU A 17 -3.06 5.13 -3.90
C GLU A 17 -3.88 6.41 -4.21
N ALA A 18 -5.02 6.25 -4.90
CA ALA A 18 -5.91 7.37 -5.19
C ALA A 18 -6.56 7.95 -3.92
N GLY A 19 -6.89 7.11 -2.93
CA GLY A 19 -7.41 7.55 -1.63
C GLY A 19 -6.40 8.40 -0.86
N LEU A 20 -5.16 7.93 -0.78
CA LEU A 20 -4.05 8.63 -0.12
C LEU A 20 -3.76 9.97 -0.80
N LEU A 21 -3.74 9.98 -2.13
CA LEU A 21 -3.56 11.20 -2.92
C LEU A 21 -4.65 12.23 -2.62
N ARG A 22 -5.91 11.81 -2.47
CA ARG A 22 -7.02 12.71 -2.13
C ARG A 22 -6.95 13.20 -0.68
N ALA A 23 -6.54 12.36 0.26
CA ALA A 23 -6.55 12.68 1.68
C ALA A 23 -5.41 13.63 2.10
N GLY A 24 -4.21 13.45 1.54
CA GLY A 24 -3.02 14.21 1.95
C GLY A 24 -2.09 14.59 0.81
N GLY A 25 -2.58 14.55 -0.43
CA GLY A 25 -1.80 14.93 -1.60
C GLY A 25 -0.66 13.99 -1.93
N ARG A 26 0.29 14.49 -2.72
CA ARG A 26 1.41 13.71 -3.23
C ARG A 26 2.39 13.31 -2.13
N GLU A 27 2.57 14.15 -1.11
CA GLU A 27 3.45 13.86 0.02
C GLU A 27 2.99 12.64 0.80
N LEU A 28 1.70 12.58 1.18
CA LEU A 28 1.16 11.42 1.88
C LEU A 28 1.25 10.14 1.06
N LEU A 29 0.96 10.22 -0.25
CA LEU A 29 1.08 9.08 -1.15
C LEU A 29 2.54 8.59 -1.24
N CYS A 30 3.50 9.50 -1.45
CA CYS A 30 4.90 9.16 -1.55
C CYS A 30 5.42 8.52 -0.25
N ASP A 31 5.11 9.09 0.91
CA ASP A 31 5.50 8.54 2.21
C ASP A 31 4.94 7.12 2.42
N ALA A 32 3.65 6.92 2.12
CA ALA A 32 3.02 5.61 2.22
C ALA A 32 3.63 4.56 1.25
N LEU A 33 4.02 4.97 0.03
CA LEU A 33 4.69 4.07 -0.93
C LEU A 33 6.11 3.68 -0.47
N VAL A 34 6.83 4.62 0.15
CA VAL A 34 8.15 4.36 0.74
C VAL A 34 8.01 3.36 1.90
N GLU A 35 7.11 3.62 2.85
CA GLU A 35 6.83 2.72 3.97
C GLU A 35 6.41 1.33 3.51
N ALA A 36 5.52 1.24 2.51
CA ALA A 36 5.07 -0.03 1.93
C ALA A 36 6.23 -0.82 1.31
N THR A 37 7.14 -0.14 0.61
CA THR A 37 8.32 -0.75 0.01
C THR A 37 9.28 -1.26 1.08
N TRP A 38 9.60 -0.42 2.07
CA TRP A 38 10.46 -0.80 3.19
C TRP A 38 9.92 -2.01 3.94
N TYR A 39 8.61 -2.04 4.20
CA TYR A 39 7.97 -3.16 4.87
C TYR A 39 8.05 -4.45 4.04
N ALA A 40 7.79 -4.38 2.73
CA ALA A 40 7.92 -5.54 1.85
C ALA A 40 9.36 -6.04 1.76
N ASP A 41 10.35 -5.14 1.72
CA ASP A 41 11.78 -5.48 1.72
C ASP A 41 12.21 -6.18 3.01
N LEU A 42 11.73 -5.70 4.15
CA LEU A 42 12.09 -6.23 5.46
C LEU A 42 11.49 -7.62 5.73
N PHE A 43 10.20 -7.81 5.43
CA PHE A 43 9.47 -9.03 5.82
C PHE A 43 9.36 -10.08 4.72
N HIS A 44 9.54 -9.68 3.46
CA HIS A 44 9.42 -10.56 2.32
C HIS A 44 10.55 -10.28 1.32
N PRO A 45 11.82 -10.47 1.69
CA PRO A 45 12.95 -10.14 0.83
C PRO A 45 12.87 -10.84 -0.54
N TRP A 46 13.27 -10.13 -1.58
CA TRP A 46 13.33 -10.65 -2.96
C TRP A 46 14.56 -10.11 -3.64
N ASP A 47 15.29 -11.00 -4.31
CA ASP A 47 16.53 -10.74 -5.03
C ASP A 47 16.33 -10.06 -6.38
N GLY A 48 15.08 -9.79 -6.76
CA GLY A 48 14.73 -9.20 -8.06
C GLY A 48 14.77 -10.20 -9.22
N CYS A 49 15.02 -11.49 -8.94
CA CYS A 49 15.06 -12.54 -9.96
C CYS A 49 13.71 -13.28 -10.05
N GLY A 50 13.24 -13.50 -11.28
CA GLY A 50 11.98 -14.19 -11.54
C GLY A 50 10.74 -13.31 -11.31
N ALA A 51 9.61 -13.95 -11.01
CA ALA A 51 8.37 -13.24 -10.70
C ALA A 51 8.38 -12.79 -9.23
N GLU A 52 7.96 -11.55 -8.97
CA GLU A 52 7.84 -11.06 -7.60
C GLU A 52 6.86 -11.92 -6.78
N PRO A 53 7.23 -12.36 -5.57
CA PRO A 53 6.32 -13.10 -4.69
C PRO A 53 5.03 -12.33 -4.37
N CYS A 54 3.87 -12.99 -4.48
CA CYS A 54 2.58 -12.39 -4.13
C CYS A 54 2.52 -11.83 -2.70
N ALA A 55 3.29 -12.42 -1.77
CA ALA A 55 3.40 -11.94 -0.40
C ALA A 55 3.95 -10.50 -0.32
N ARG A 56 4.89 -10.11 -1.18
CA ARG A 56 5.39 -8.73 -1.25
C ARG A 56 4.31 -7.76 -1.71
N ALA A 57 3.56 -8.13 -2.75
CA ALA A 57 2.45 -7.32 -3.23
C ALA A 57 1.36 -7.15 -2.16
N ALA A 58 1.00 -8.22 -1.46
CA ALA A 58 0.04 -8.19 -0.35
C ALA A 58 0.53 -7.33 0.81
N ALA A 59 1.82 -7.43 1.18
CA ALA A 59 2.41 -6.62 2.24
C ALA A 59 2.39 -5.13 1.89
N ARG A 60 2.74 -4.75 0.66
CA ARG A 60 2.62 -3.35 0.20
C ARG A 60 1.17 -2.86 0.30
N LEU A 61 0.21 -3.66 -0.16
CA LEU A 61 -1.21 -3.30 -0.10
C LEU A 61 -1.67 -3.06 1.36
N SER A 62 -1.29 -3.93 2.29
CA SER A 62 -1.68 -3.80 3.70
C SER A 62 -1.18 -2.50 4.35
N ILE A 63 0.01 -2.02 3.98
CA ILE A 63 0.51 -0.73 4.45
C ILE A 63 -0.29 0.42 3.85
N LEU A 64 -0.57 0.38 2.55
CA LEU A 64 -1.36 1.42 1.88
C LEU A 64 -2.78 1.52 2.45
N GLU A 65 -3.43 0.39 2.71
CA GLU A 65 -4.74 0.33 3.37
C GLU A 65 -4.68 0.97 4.75
N ARG A 66 -3.70 0.57 5.58
CA ARG A 66 -3.56 1.13 6.94
C ARG A 66 -3.23 2.62 6.95
N ARG A 67 -2.44 3.09 5.99
CA ARG A 67 -2.16 4.53 5.82
C ARG A 67 -3.40 5.29 5.42
N LEU A 68 -4.22 4.72 4.53
CA LEU A 68 -5.47 5.33 4.11
C LEU A 68 -6.47 5.39 5.28
N GLU A 69 -6.61 4.32 6.05
CA GLU A 69 -7.46 4.28 7.26
C GLU A 69 -7.05 5.34 8.28
N ARG A 70 -5.74 5.53 8.50
CA ARG A 70 -5.21 6.57 9.39
C ARG A 70 -5.53 7.97 8.85
N ALA A 71 -5.40 8.19 7.56
CA ALA A 71 -5.70 9.48 6.94
C ALA A 71 -7.20 9.81 6.91
N ALA A 72 -8.06 8.79 6.84
CA ALA A 72 -9.51 8.94 6.90
C ALA A 72 -10.05 9.18 8.31
N ARG A 73 -9.26 8.90 9.35
CA ARG A 73 -9.66 9.14 10.73
C ARG A 73 -9.60 10.64 11.04
N PRO A 74 -10.67 11.26 11.56
CA PRO A 74 -10.62 12.65 11.97
C PRO A 74 -9.54 12.84 13.04
N ALA A 75 -8.71 13.88 12.88
CA ALA A 75 -7.79 14.27 13.92
C ALA A 75 -8.60 14.60 15.17
N VAL A 76 -8.45 13.82 16.24
CA VAL A 76 -8.95 14.22 17.55
C VAL A 76 -8.11 15.43 17.95
N PRO A 77 -8.69 16.63 18.12
CA PRO A 77 -7.93 17.78 18.57
C PRO A 77 -7.34 17.43 19.94
N ALA A 78 -6.04 17.64 20.11
CA ALA A 78 -5.40 17.58 21.42
C ALA A 78 -6.00 18.70 22.27
N GLU A 79 -6.56 18.34 23.44
CA GLU A 79 -7.12 19.25 24.44
C GLU A 79 -6.10 20.25 24.98
#